data_AF-A0AAW0Q8Y4-F1
#
_entry.id   AF-A0AAW0Q8Y4-F1
#
_cell.length_a   1.000
_cell.length_b   1.000
_cell.length_c   1.000
_cell.angle_alpha   90.00
_cell.angle_beta   90.00
_cell.angle_gamma   90.00
#
_symmetry.space_group_name_H-M   'P 1'
#
loop_
_entity.id
_entity.type
_entity.pdbx_description
1 polymer ?
#
loop_
_entity_poly.entity_id
_entity_poly.type
_entity_poly.pdbx_seq_one_letter_code
_entity_poly.pdbx_strand_id
1 'polypeptide(L)'
;MAEPIPDIRGPKLPRFQGDPKDIEFVKLLSPAEERLPGPTEEKIKSKTQRHSSSANIPHSRVFQIKIGGSRFALKIFNFFKLEDLRPFVPGGEKLLTDKVVRYHLDPFYAECRAFGLLVQEKKDHSLAVRCHGYSLLPECVENKIRELFKIDDWHRQAEHGQEKLRAIVKDYIPFKSTCGRKKLGTMRSNLKQLNELGVYNMDIREDNYRGGRLFDFSLAITSPHINLSLKLWSKRQIEEDVKYDLECFESFAKRENEKRAEERKATQPLASGRKLRSHGKETFAR
;
A
#
# COMPACT_ATOMS: atom_id res chain seq x y z
N MET A 1 22.20 17.33 23.94
CA MET A 1 21.94 18.22 22.79
C MET A 1 20.77 17.64 22.00
N ALA A 2 19.74 18.41 21.67
CA ALA A 2 18.56 17.90 20.97
C ALA A 2 18.90 17.56 19.50
N GLU A 3 18.57 16.35 19.05
CA GLU A 3 18.83 15.90 17.68
C GLU A 3 18.23 16.86 16.64
N PRO A 4 18.91 17.12 15.51
CA PRO A 4 18.39 17.98 14.45
C PRO A 4 17.10 17.40 13.82
N ILE A 5 16.24 18.27 13.28
CA ILE A 5 15.12 17.80 12.45
C ILE A 5 15.71 17.03 11.27
N PRO A 6 15.23 15.82 10.96
CA PRO A 6 15.68 15.06 9.80
C PRO A 6 15.58 15.90 8.54
N ASP A 7 16.69 16.02 7.80
CA ASP A 7 16.65 16.63 6.48
C ASP A 7 16.11 15.65 5.43
N ILE A 8 16.33 15.92 4.15
CA ILE A 8 15.87 15.07 3.05
C ILE A 8 16.86 13.94 2.70
N ARG A 9 17.95 13.78 3.45
CA ARG A 9 18.90 12.69 3.26
C ARG A 9 18.30 11.42 3.84
N GLY A 10 18.30 10.37 3.04
CA GLY A 10 17.76 9.08 3.38
C GLY A 10 17.96 8.08 2.25
N PRO A 11 17.44 6.85 2.40
CA PRO A 11 17.49 5.84 1.37
C PRO A 11 16.88 6.33 0.06
N LYS A 12 17.55 6.02 -1.06
CA LYS A 12 17.11 6.46 -2.40
C LYS A 12 16.86 5.24 -3.27
N LEU A 13 15.63 5.12 -3.76
CA LEU A 13 15.30 4.16 -4.80
C LEU A 13 16.05 4.54 -6.09
N PRO A 14 16.82 3.63 -6.72
CA PRO A 14 17.43 3.90 -8.02
C PRO A 14 16.37 4.10 -9.10
N ARG A 15 16.79 4.76 -10.19
CA ARG A 15 15.97 4.87 -11.39
C ARG A 15 15.80 3.49 -12.02
N PHE A 16 14.60 3.21 -12.51
CA PHE A 16 14.31 2.04 -13.33
C PHE A 16 15.18 2.06 -14.59
N GLN A 17 15.77 0.91 -14.93
CA GLN A 17 16.77 0.81 -15.99
C GLN A 17 16.18 0.60 -17.40
N GLY A 18 14.89 0.25 -17.52
CA GLY A 18 14.23 0.13 -18.82
C GLY A 18 13.76 1.48 -19.38
N ASP A 19 13.53 1.55 -20.70
CA ASP A 19 12.97 2.76 -21.33
C ASP A 19 11.44 2.83 -21.09
N PRO A 20 10.94 3.90 -20.45
CA PRO A 20 9.50 4.08 -20.27
C PRO A 20 8.70 4.14 -21.57
N LYS A 21 9.33 4.45 -22.72
CA LYS A 21 8.65 4.48 -24.02
C LYS A 21 8.20 3.10 -24.50
N ASP A 22 8.89 2.06 -24.04
CA ASP A 22 8.64 0.65 -24.36
C ASP A 22 7.50 0.05 -23.52
N ILE A 23 6.86 0.86 -22.66
CA ILE A 23 5.72 0.42 -21.86
C ILE A 23 4.54 0.08 -22.77
N GLU A 24 4.14 -1.18 -22.72
CA GLU A 24 2.88 -1.68 -23.25
C GLU A 24 1.86 -1.78 -22.10
N PHE A 25 0.83 -0.94 -22.12
CA PHE A 25 -0.24 -1.02 -21.14
C PHE A 25 -1.15 -2.22 -21.41
N VAL A 26 -1.41 -3.01 -20.37
CA VAL A 26 -2.31 -4.18 -20.45
C VAL A 26 -3.68 -3.85 -19.87
N LYS A 27 -3.73 -3.32 -18.65
CA LYS A 27 -4.98 -2.90 -17.99
C LYS A 27 -4.73 -2.04 -16.75
N LEU A 28 -5.75 -1.29 -16.34
CA LEU A 28 -5.81 -0.66 -15.03
C LEU A 28 -6.06 -1.74 -13.96
N LEU A 29 -5.34 -1.66 -12.84
CA LEU A 29 -5.45 -2.56 -11.68
C LEU A 29 -6.09 -1.89 -10.46
N SER A 30 -5.89 -0.58 -10.29
CA SER A 30 -6.66 0.19 -9.32
C SER A 30 -8.13 0.24 -9.74
N PRO A 31 -9.08 0.38 -8.79
CA PRO A 31 -10.48 0.57 -9.14
C PRO A 31 -10.61 1.71 -10.16
N ALA A 32 -11.40 1.52 -11.21
CA ALA A 32 -11.82 2.64 -12.02
C ALA A 32 -12.75 3.47 -11.12
N GLU A 33 -12.40 4.71 -10.83
CA GLU A 33 -13.36 5.63 -10.25
C GLU A 33 -14.51 5.74 -11.25
N GLU A 34 -15.67 5.18 -10.92
CA GLU A 34 -16.91 5.71 -11.48
C GLU A 34 -16.85 7.19 -11.17
N ARG A 35 -16.91 8.05 -12.20
CA ARG A 35 -16.96 9.50 -12.01
C ARG A 35 -18.13 9.78 -11.08
N LEU A 36 -17.86 9.93 -9.79
CA LEU A 36 -18.86 10.38 -8.85
C LEU A 36 -19.28 11.76 -9.38
N PRO A 37 -20.58 11.99 -9.64
CA PRO A 37 -21.04 13.34 -9.88
C PRO A 37 -20.58 14.19 -8.70
N GLY A 38 -20.15 15.42 -9.00
CA GLY A 38 -19.57 16.34 -8.01
C GLY A 38 -20.38 16.40 -6.72
N PRO A 39 -19.75 16.79 -5.60
CA PRO A 39 -20.30 16.61 -4.27
C PRO A 39 -21.70 17.25 -4.15
N THR A 40 -22.73 16.41 -4.04
CA THR A 40 -23.98 16.80 -3.38
C THR A 40 -23.76 16.71 -1.88
N GLU A 41 -24.02 17.81 -1.17
CA GLU A 41 -23.64 18.10 0.22
C GLU A 41 -24.12 17.11 1.32
N GLU A 42 -24.79 16.01 1.00
CA GLU A 42 -25.60 15.26 1.97
C GLU A 42 -25.04 13.94 2.52
N LYS A 43 -23.79 13.55 2.22
CA LYS A 43 -23.18 12.35 2.85
C LYS A 43 -22.04 12.65 3.81
N ILE A 44 -22.23 13.66 4.67
CA ILE A 44 -21.46 13.81 5.90
C ILE A 44 -22.31 13.23 7.03
N LYS A 45 -22.08 11.96 7.39
CA LYS A 45 -22.29 11.38 8.74
C LYS A 45 -22.07 9.86 8.70
N SER A 46 -20.82 9.40 8.85
CA SER A 46 -20.50 8.30 9.77
C SER A 46 -19.00 7.99 9.85
N LYS A 47 -18.48 8.23 11.06
CA LYS A 47 -17.38 7.58 11.79
C LYS A 47 -15.93 7.74 11.30
N THR A 48 -15.18 8.43 12.16
CA THR A 48 -13.72 8.61 12.25
C THR A 48 -13.13 9.74 11.40
N GLN A 49 -13.56 10.96 11.70
CA GLN A 49 -13.05 12.20 11.12
C GLN A 49 -11.73 12.63 11.78
N ARG A 50 -10.61 12.44 11.07
CA ARG A 50 -9.55 13.45 10.99
C ARG A 50 -9.73 14.14 9.64
N HIS A 51 -10.39 15.29 9.64
CA HIS A 51 -10.77 16.03 8.44
C HIS A 51 -9.59 16.78 7.82
N SER A 52 -9.31 16.51 6.54
CA SER A 52 -8.97 17.55 5.56
C SER A 52 -9.33 17.05 4.14
N SER A 53 -9.57 17.98 3.22
CA SER A 53 -10.04 17.79 1.83
C SER A 53 -9.22 16.83 0.95
N SER A 54 -8.04 16.40 1.39
CA SER A 54 -7.16 15.46 0.68
C SER A 54 -7.57 13.99 0.79
N ALA A 55 -8.46 13.64 1.74
CA ALA A 55 -8.88 12.25 1.99
C ALA A 55 -9.62 11.57 0.82
N ASN A 56 -10.02 12.35 -0.21
CA ASN A 56 -10.70 11.84 -1.40
C ASN A 56 -9.79 11.70 -2.63
N ILE A 57 -8.56 12.20 -2.60
CA ILE A 57 -7.65 12.08 -3.75
C ILE A 57 -6.87 10.77 -3.60
N PRO A 58 -7.03 9.80 -4.51
CA PRO A 58 -6.23 8.58 -4.44
C PRO A 58 -4.74 8.93 -4.58
N HIS A 59 -3.86 8.28 -3.81
CA HIS A 59 -2.42 8.53 -3.91
C HIS A 59 -1.85 8.23 -5.30
N SER A 60 -2.46 7.29 -6.02
CA SER A 60 -1.92 6.77 -7.28
C SER A 60 -2.96 5.96 -8.06
N ARG A 61 -2.61 5.64 -9.30
CA ARG A 61 -3.26 4.62 -10.13
C ARG A 61 -2.26 3.56 -10.52
N VAL A 62 -2.69 2.30 -10.52
CA VAL A 62 -1.80 1.15 -10.76
C VAL A 62 -2.20 0.47 -12.06
N PHE A 63 -1.23 0.24 -12.94
CA PHE A 63 -1.41 -0.41 -14.23
C PHE A 63 -0.65 -1.73 -14.25
N GLN A 64 -1.23 -2.74 -14.87
CA GLN A 64 -0.47 -3.87 -15.37
C GLN A 64 0.14 -3.47 -16.71
N ILE A 65 1.45 -3.64 -16.83
CA ILE A 65 2.20 -3.31 -18.04
C ILE A 65 3.07 -4.48 -18.50
N LYS A 66 3.56 -4.41 -19.73
CA LYS A 66 4.70 -5.21 -20.21
C LYS A 66 5.83 -4.31 -20.65
N ILE A 67 7.06 -4.77 -20.41
CA ILE A 67 8.30 -4.18 -20.95
C ILE A 67 9.18 -5.37 -21.34
N GLY A 68 9.62 -5.43 -22.60
CA GLY A 68 10.44 -6.55 -23.10
C GLY A 68 9.81 -7.92 -22.85
N GLY A 69 8.49 -8.04 -23.04
CA GLY A 69 7.72 -9.28 -22.82
C GLY A 69 7.43 -9.65 -21.35
N SER A 70 8.12 -9.02 -20.38
CA SER A 70 7.93 -9.27 -18.95
C SER A 70 6.82 -8.41 -18.36
N ARG A 71 6.04 -8.96 -17.42
CA ARG A 71 4.90 -8.26 -16.79
C ARG A 71 5.31 -7.55 -15.51
N PHE A 72 4.88 -6.29 -15.37
CA PHE A 72 5.11 -5.47 -14.19
C PHE A 72 3.82 -4.80 -13.72
N ALA A 73 3.86 -4.30 -12.48
CA ALA A 73 2.93 -3.31 -11.98
C ALA A 73 3.60 -1.93 -12.04
N LEU A 74 2.97 -0.98 -12.74
CA LEU A 74 3.39 0.42 -12.81
C LEU A 74 2.43 1.25 -11.95
N LYS A 75 2.92 1.78 -10.83
CA LYS A 75 2.17 2.68 -9.97
C LYS A 75 2.52 4.12 -10.33
N ILE A 76 1.54 4.90 -10.78
CA ILE A 76 1.69 6.31 -11.19
C ILE A 76 1.02 7.18 -10.14
N PHE A 77 1.74 8.14 -9.60
CA PHE A 77 1.32 8.93 -8.45
C PHE A 77 0.61 10.21 -8.88
N ASN A 78 -0.44 10.57 -8.15
CA ASN A 78 -1.03 11.89 -8.27
C ASN A 78 -0.09 12.94 -7.65
N PHE A 79 -0.30 14.19 -8.05
CA PHE A 79 0.35 15.33 -7.40
C PHE A 79 -0.45 15.74 -6.15
N PHE A 80 0.24 16.24 -5.14
CA PHE A 80 -0.37 16.69 -3.89
C PHE A 80 0.09 18.11 -3.61
N LYS A 81 -0.85 19.01 -3.30
CA LYS A 81 -0.47 20.37 -2.91
C LYS A 81 0.23 20.34 -1.58
N LEU A 82 1.09 21.32 -1.34
CA LEU A 82 1.69 21.45 -0.01
C LEU A 82 0.62 21.64 1.08
N GLU A 83 -0.46 22.36 0.76
CA GLU A 83 -1.62 22.55 1.63
C GLU A 83 -2.31 21.23 2.00
N ASP A 84 -2.28 20.22 1.12
CA ASP A 84 -2.83 18.89 1.39
C ASP A 84 -1.93 18.05 2.30
N LEU A 85 -0.61 18.31 2.28
CA LEU A 85 0.39 17.58 3.06
C LEU A 85 0.60 18.16 4.47
N ARG A 86 0.48 19.48 4.63
CA ARG A 86 0.75 20.18 5.90
C ARG A 86 -0.13 19.76 7.09
N PRO A 87 -1.43 19.45 6.94
CA PRO A 87 -2.28 19.02 8.06
C PRO A 87 -1.78 17.76 8.79
N PHE A 88 -0.89 16.98 8.18
CA PHE A 88 -0.31 15.78 8.78
C PHE A 88 0.93 16.07 9.65
N VAL A 89 1.32 17.34 9.82
CA VAL A 89 2.40 17.77 10.73
C VAL A 89 1.84 18.62 11.88
N PRO A 90 1.72 18.10 13.11
CA PRO A 90 1.27 18.88 14.25
C PRO A 90 2.34 19.88 14.69
N GLY A 91 1.90 21.08 15.08
CA GLY A 91 2.71 22.09 15.78
C GLY A 91 3.87 22.71 14.99
N GLY A 92 3.99 22.43 13.68
CA GLY A 92 5.24 22.60 12.95
C GLY A 92 5.22 23.55 11.74
N GLU A 93 4.14 24.31 11.50
CA GLU A 93 4.04 25.12 10.27
C GLU A 93 5.23 26.07 10.05
N LYS A 94 5.86 26.52 11.14
CA LYS A 94 7.05 27.41 11.15
C LYS A 94 8.40 26.69 11.28
N LEU A 95 8.42 25.40 11.63
CA LEU A 95 9.66 24.65 11.88
C LEU A 95 10.16 23.88 10.65
N LEU A 96 9.27 23.57 9.70
CA LEU A 96 9.60 22.79 8.51
C LEU A 96 9.53 23.65 7.25
N THR A 97 10.55 23.51 6.41
CA THR A 97 10.51 24.04 5.04
C THR A 97 9.59 23.19 4.18
N ASP A 98 8.97 23.79 3.16
CA ASP A 98 8.11 23.12 2.19
C ASP A 98 8.78 21.89 1.56
N LYS A 99 10.09 22.00 1.32
CA LYS A 99 10.91 20.91 0.81
C LYS A 99 10.92 19.72 1.76
N VAL A 100 11.13 19.94 3.06
CA VAL A 100 11.11 18.86 4.05
C VAL A 100 9.74 18.22 4.13
N VAL A 101 8.66 19.02 4.17
CA VAL A 101 7.28 18.49 4.17
C VAL A 101 7.04 17.60 2.95
N ARG A 102 7.33 18.10 1.74
CA ARG A 102 7.10 17.35 0.50
C ARG A 102 7.93 16.06 0.44
N TYR A 103 9.22 16.09 0.76
CA TYR A 103 10.09 14.91 0.67
C TYR A 103 9.78 13.81 1.70
N HIS A 104 9.11 14.14 2.80
CA HIS A 104 8.72 13.16 3.82
C HIS A 104 7.28 12.70 3.64
N LEU A 105 6.35 13.56 3.23
CA LEU A 105 4.92 13.26 3.22
C LEU A 105 4.30 13.00 1.84
N ASP A 106 4.95 13.41 0.75
CA ASP A 106 4.43 13.10 -0.59
C ASP A 106 4.45 11.57 -0.80
N PRO A 107 3.33 10.96 -1.23
CA PRO A 107 3.23 9.51 -1.36
C PRO A 107 4.26 8.85 -2.29
N PHE A 108 4.72 9.56 -3.33
CA PHE A 108 5.78 9.08 -4.20
C PHE A 108 7.13 9.02 -3.46
N TYR A 109 7.45 10.05 -2.69
CA TYR A 109 8.72 10.10 -1.96
C TYR A 109 8.72 9.13 -0.77
N ALA A 110 7.61 9.00 -0.04
CA ALA A 110 7.45 8.01 1.03
C ALA A 110 7.75 6.59 0.51
N GLU A 111 7.12 6.21 -0.60
CA GLU A 111 7.29 4.89 -1.19
C GLU A 111 8.69 4.68 -1.79
N CYS A 112 9.29 5.71 -2.40
CA CYS A 112 10.67 5.67 -2.86
C CYS A 112 11.65 5.45 -1.71
N ARG A 113 11.41 6.02 -0.54
CA ARG A 113 12.31 5.85 0.62
C ARG A 113 12.20 4.45 1.19
N ALA A 114 10.99 3.95 1.38
CA ALA A 114 10.76 2.60 1.88
C ALA A 114 11.40 1.54 0.97
N PHE A 115 11.12 1.60 -0.34
CA PHE A 115 11.76 0.67 -1.28
C PHE A 115 13.25 0.94 -1.47
N GLY A 116 13.69 2.19 -1.39
CA GLY A 116 15.10 2.55 -1.43
C GLY A 116 15.88 1.80 -0.35
N LEU A 117 15.36 1.78 0.88
CA LEU A 117 15.99 1.05 1.98
C LEU A 117 15.93 -0.47 1.77
N LEU A 118 14.76 -0.99 1.36
CA LEU A 118 14.61 -2.43 1.10
C LEU A 118 15.52 -2.93 -0.01
N VAL A 119 15.77 -2.13 -1.05
CA VAL A 119 16.71 -2.46 -2.13
C VAL A 119 18.15 -2.42 -1.62
N GLN A 120 18.53 -1.40 -0.85
CA GLN A 120 19.85 -1.29 -0.23
C GLN A 120 20.16 -2.50 0.66
N GLU A 121 19.19 -2.92 1.47
CA GLU A 121 19.28 -4.08 2.37
C GLU A 121 19.05 -5.44 1.67
N LYS A 122 18.75 -5.44 0.36
CA LYS A 122 18.41 -6.63 -0.43
C LYS A 122 17.23 -7.43 0.14
N LYS A 123 16.24 -6.73 0.71
CA LYS A 123 15.03 -7.27 1.36
C LYS A 123 13.74 -7.05 0.57
N ASP A 124 13.80 -6.30 -0.53
CA ASP A 124 12.65 -5.94 -1.38
C ASP A 124 11.85 -7.13 -1.93
N HIS A 125 12.47 -8.30 -2.13
CA HIS A 125 11.80 -9.51 -2.59
C HIS A 125 11.32 -10.45 -1.47
N SER A 126 11.84 -10.28 -0.24
CA SER A 126 11.56 -11.15 0.90
C SER A 126 10.54 -10.55 1.86
N LEU A 127 10.66 -9.25 2.15
CA LEU A 127 9.76 -8.51 3.03
C LEU A 127 8.59 -7.84 2.28
N ALA A 128 8.79 -7.49 1.01
CA ALA A 128 7.81 -6.81 0.17
C ALA A 128 7.71 -7.43 -1.24
N VAL A 129 6.99 -6.77 -2.14
CA VAL A 129 7.09 -6.99 -3.59
C VAL A 129 8.41 -6.43 -4.10
N ARG A 130 9.05 -7.13 -5.04
CA ARG A 130 10.28 -6.64 -5.67
C ARG A 130 10.03 -5.30 -6.36
N CYS A 131 10.94 -4.36 -6.14
CA CYS A 131 10.88 -3.03 -6.73
C CYS A 131 12.04 -2.82 -7.70
N HIS A 132 11.73 -2.41 -8.92
CA HIS A 132 12.72 -2.26 -10.00
C HIS A 132 13.22 -0.83 -10.16
N GLY A 133 12.62 0.12 -9.43
CA GLY A 133 13.03 1.52 -9.42
C GLY A 133 11.91 2.50 -9.77
N TYR A 134 12.23 3.79 -9.69
CA TYR A 134 11.32 4.86 -10.08
C TYR A 134 11.51 5.25 -11.55
N SER A 135 10.49 5.83 -12.16
CA SER A 135 10.52 6.36 -13.52
C SER A 135 9.77 7.70 -13.59
N LEU A 136 10.32 8.63 -14.38
CA LEU A 136 9.64 9.87 -14.77
C LEU A 136 9.10 9.67 -16.18
N LEU A 137 7.79 9.64 -16.34
CA LEU A 137 7.16 9.27 -17.59
C LEU A 137 7.23 10.45 -18.58
N PRO A 138 7.66 10.22 -19.83
CA PRO A 138 7.61 11.25 -20.85
C PRO A 138 6.16 11.52 -21.28
N GLU A 139 5.92 12.69 -21.87
CA GLU A 139 4.60 13.13 -22.33
C GLU A 139 3.95 12.13 -23.31
N CYS A 140 4.73 11.48 -24.17
CA CYS A 140 4.19 10.46 -25.07
C CYS A 140 3.57 9.25 -24.33
N VAL A 141 4.07 8.90 -23.15
CA VAL A 141 3.49 7.84 -22.30
C VAL A 141 2.25 8.35 -21.58
N GLU A 142 2.26 9.60 -21.12
CA GLU A 142 1.07 10.25 -20.55
C GLU A 142 -0.08 10.34 -21.57
N ASN A 143 0.22 10.69 -22.82
CA ASN A 143 -0.75 10.71 -23.92
C ASN A 143 -1.31 9.30 -24.22
N LYS A 144 -0.47 8.26 -24.23
CA LYS A 144 -0.94 6.86 -24.34
C LYS A 144 -1.94 6.51 -23.23
N ILE A 145 -1.69 6.94 -21.99
CA ILE A 145 -2.62 6.68 -20.88
C ILE A 145 -3.95 7.40 -21.10
N ARG A 146 -3.92 8.67 -21.52
CA ARG A 146 -5.11 9.45 -21.84
C ARG A 146 -5.93 8.79 -22.95
N GLU A 147 -5.28 8.31 -24.00
CA GLU A 147 -5.94 7.67 -25.14
C GLU A 147 -6.59 6.33 -24.76
N LEU A 148 -5.85 5.46 -24.08
CA LEU A 148 -6.26 4.08 -23.76
C LEU A 148 -7.23 4.00 -22.58
N PHE A 149 -7.02 4.81 -21.55
CA PHE A 149 -7.76 4.70 -20.29
C PHE A 149 -8.65 5.91 -19.99
N LYS A 150 -8.59 6.97 -20.81
CA LYS A 150 -9.33 8.23 -20.59
C LYS A 150 -9.02 8.86 -19.23
N ILE A 151 -7.75 8.76 -18.80
CA ILE A 151 -7.22 9.34 -17.57
C ILE A 151 -6.25 10.46 -17.92
N ASP A 152 -6.59 11.68 -17.52
CA ASP A 152 -5.76 12.89 -17.63
C ASP A 152 -5.74 13.73 -16.34
N ASP A 153 -6.64 13.47 -15.40
CA ASP A 153 -6.61 14.08 -14.06
C ASP A 153 -5.61 13.37 -13.14
N TRP A 154 -4.39 13.90 -13.10
CA TRP A 154 -3.33 13.50 -12.16
C TRP A 154 -3.24 14.42 -10.94
N HIS A 155 -4.25 15.26 -10.72
CA HIS A 155 -4.24 16.32 -9.73
C HIS A 155 -3.05 17.29 -9.90
N ARG A 156 -2.51 17.45 -11.12
CA ARG A 156 -1.42 18.39 -11.39
C ARG A 156 -1.94 19.83 -11.28
N GLN A 157 -1.23 20.67 -10.54
CA GLN A 157 -1.64 22.06 -10.22
C GLN A 157 -0.55 23.04 -10.66
N ALA A 158 -0.84 24.35 -10.65
CA ALA A 158 0.10 25.39 -11.06
C ALA A 158 1.46 25.30 -10.35
N GLU A 159 1.49 24.96 -9.05
CA GLU A 159 2.73 24.79 -8.27
C GLU A 159 3.65 23.67 -8.76
N HIS A 160 3.11 22.69 -9.49
CA HIS A 160 3.85 21.56 -10.05
C HIS A 160 4.40 21.86 -11.45
N GLY A 161 4.01 22.98 -12.06
CA GLY A 161 4.45 23.39 -13.39
C GLY A 161 4.37 22.26 -14.44
N GLN A 162 5.50 22.00 -15.10
CA GLN A 162 5.65 20.98 -16.14
C GLN A 162 6.29 19.68 -15.60
N GLU A 163 6.15 19.40 -14.30
CA GLU A 163 6.65 18.16 -13.70
C GLU A 163 6.08 16.93 -14.40
N LYS A 164 6.95 15.97 -14.73
CA LYS A 164 6.56 14.70 -15.35
C LYS A 164 5.82 13.82 -14.35
N LEU A 165 4.92 12.97 -14.85
CA LEU A 165 4.30 11.93 -14.01
C LEU A 165 5.39 11.05 -13.39
N ARG A 166 5.24 10.83 -12.08
CA ARG A 166 6.17 10.05 -11.26
C ARG A 166 5.60 8.65 -11.11
N ALA A 167 6.41 7.64 -11.34
CA ALA A 167 5.98 6.26 -11.28
C ALA A 167 7.01 5.34 -10.62
N ILE A 168 6.55 4.19 -10.12
CA ILE A 168 7.40 3.11 -9.60
C ILE A 168 7.03 1.80 -10.29
N VAL A 169 8.05 1.07 -10.73
CA VAL A 169 7.93 -0.23 -11.40
C VAL A 169 8.19 -1.35 -10.40
N LYS A 170 7.25 -2.29 -10.29
CA LYS A 170 7.29 -3.42 -9.34
C LYS A 170 6.97 -4.73 -10.04
N ASP A 171 7.32 -5.85 -9.41
CA ASP A 171 6.83 -7.16 -9.86
C ASP A 171 5.29 -7.17 -9.91
N TYR A 172 4.76 -7.69 -11.01
CA TYR A 172 3.34 -7.99 -11.07
C TYR A 172 3.01 -9.21 -10.20
N ILE A 173 2.08 -9.06 -9.25
CA ILE A 173 1.61 -10.17 -8.40
C ILE A 173 0.32 -10.75 -8.99
N PRO A 174 0.33 -11.96 -9.58
CA PRO A 174 -0.85 -12.54 -10.20
C PRO A 174 -1.86 -13.11 -9.19
N PHE A 175 -1.47 -13.25 -7.93
CA PHE A 175 -2.36 -13.73 -6.87
C PHE A 175 -3.46 -12.72 -6.58
N LYS A 176 -4.71 -13.19 -6.60
CA LYS A 176 -5.87 -12.42 -6.12
C LYS A 176 -6.03 -12.51 -4.60
N SER A 177 -5.55 -13.60 -3.98
CA SER A 177 -5.69 -13.78 -2.55
C SER A 177 -4.64 -13.01 -1.76
N THR A 178 -5.07 -12.51 -0.61
CA THR A 178 -4.28 -11.73 0.34
C THR A 178 -3.05 -12.49 0.81
N CYS A 179 -3.23 -13.72 1.31
CA CYS A 179 -2.14 -14.52 1.88
C CYS A 179 -1.42 -15.39 0.84
N GLY A 180 -2.07 -15.77 -0.26
CA GLY A 180 -1.56 -16.79 -1.17
C GLY A 180 -1.23 -18.08 -0.43
N ARG A 181 0.03 -18.55 -0.56
CA ARG A 181 0.55 -19.72 0.15
C ARG A 181 1.25 -19.37 1.47
N LYS A 182 1.44 -18.09 1.80
CA LYS A 182 2.14 -17.68 3.02
C LYS A 182 1.22 -17.82 4.23
N LYS A 183 1.81 -18.26 5.35
CA LYS A 183 1.13 -18.33 6.63
C LYS A 183 1.09 -16.93 7.25
N LEU A 184 0.04 -16.62 8.01
CA LEU A 184 -0.10 -15.34 8.74
C LEU A 184 1.09 -15.09 9.68
N GLY A 185 1.59 -16.13 10.37
CA GLY A 185 2.79 -16.00 11.21
C GLY A 185 4.04 -15.58 10.44
N THR A 186 4.21 -16.03 9.19
CA THR A 186 5.31 -15.59 8.31
C THR A 186 5.13 -14.13 7.91
N MET A 187 3.91 -13.72 7.56
CA MET A 187 3.61 -12.32 7.23
C MET A 187 3.85 -11.39 8.42
N ARG A 188 3.46 -11.80 9.63
CA ARG A 188 3.75 -11.07 10.88
C ARG A 188 5.25 -10.94 11.11
N SER A 189 6.01 -12.03 10.96
CA SER A 189 7.46 -12.01 11.12
C SER A 189 8.14 -11.09 10.10
N ASN A 190 7.67 -11.08 8.85
CA ASN A 190 8.14 -10.15 7.83
C ASN A 190 7.85 -8.70 8.20
N LEU A 191 6.65 -8.39 8.70
CA LEU A 191 6.30 -7.04 9.14
C LEU A 191 7.14 -6.59 10.34
N LYS A 192 7.42 -7.49 11.29
CA LYS A 192 8.33 -7.21 12.39
C LYS A 192 9.74 -6.87 11.90
N GLN A 193 10.28 -7.66 10.97
CA GLN A 193 11.59 -7.39 10.36
C GLN A 193 11.60 -6.06 9.59
N LEU A 194 10.51 -5.71 8.92
CA LEU A 194 10.35 -4.42 8.24
C LEU A 194 10.42 -3.25 9.24
N ASN A 195 9.71 -3.35 10.36
CA ASN A 195 9.73 -2.35 11.43
C ASN A 195 11.10 -2.27 12.13
N GLU A 196 11.77 -3.40 12.30
CA GLU A 196 13.15 -3.48 12.84
C GLU A 196 14.17 -2.78 11.92
N LEU A 197 13.91 -2.70 10.60
CA LEU A 197 14.71 -1.89 9.66
C LEU A 197 14.37 -0.39 9.72
N GLY A 198 13.37 0.03 10.51
CA GLY A 198 12.92 1.42 10.58
C GLY A 198 12.00 1.84 9.43
N VAL A 199 11.33 0.87 8.77
CA VAL A 199 10.23 1.12 7.83
C VAL A 199 8.92 0.76 8.53
N TYR A 200 8.06 1.75 8.74
CA TYR A 200 6.70 1.57 9.25
C TYR A 200 5.73 1.90 8.11
N ASN A 201 4.92 0.94 7.69
CA ASN A 201 4.07 1.03 6.51
C ASN A 201 2.91 2.02 6.69
N MET A 202 2.34 2.08 7.89
CA MET A 202 1.22 2.93 8.30
C MET A 202 -0.12 2.66 7.59
N ASP A 203 -0.20 1.65 6.71
CA ASP A 203 -1.42 1.26 6.01
C ASP A 203 -1.55 -0.28 5.90
N ILE A 204 -1.38 -0.96 7.03
CA ILE A 204 -1.50 -2.42 7.09
C ILE A 204 -2.98 -2.82 7.01
N ARG A 205 -3.40 -3.27 5.82
CA ARG A 205 -4.75 -3.76 5.52
C ARG A 205 -4.74 -4.83 4.43
N GLU A 206 -5.85 -5.56 4.31
CA GLU A 206 -6.00 -6.70 3.38
C GLU A 206 -5.63 -6.32 1.94
N ASP A 207 -6.15 -5.21 1.43
CA ASP A 207 -5.95 -4.81 0.03
C ASP A 207 -4.50 -4.51 -0.32
N ASN A 208 -3.66 -4.19 0.67
CA ASN A 208 -2.24 -3.88 0.48
C ASN A 208 -1.35 -5.13 0.49
N TYR A 209 -1.95 -6.32 0.65
CA TYR A 209 -1.28 -7.61 0.49
C TYR A 209 -1.78 -8.36 -0.72
N ARG A 210 -0.84 -8.95 -1.47
CA ARG A 210 -1.15 -10.00 -2.47
C ARG A 210 -0.16 -11.13 -2.38
N GLY A 211 -0.65 -12.36 -2.29
CA GLY A 211 0.20 -13.54 -2.14
C GLY A 211 1.09 -13.51 -0.89
N GLY A 212 0.65 -12.81 0.17
CA GLY A 212 1.37 -12.59 1.41
C GLY A 212 2.56 -11.62 1.28
N ARG A 213 2.55 -10.77 0.25
CA ARG A 213 3.55 -9.72 0.04
C ARG A 213 2.90 -8.35 0.13
N LEU A 214 3.48 -7.48 0.93
CA LEU A 214 3.14 -6.08 1.03
C LEU A 214 3.64 -5.36 -0.22
N PHE A 215 2.81 -4.51 -0.83
CA PHE A 215 3.18 -3.85 -2.09
C PHE A 215 2.94 -2.35 -2.13
N ASP A 216 2.27 -1.77 -1.14
CA ASP A 216 1.98 -0.33 -1.07
C ASP A 216 2.69 0.30 0.12
N PHE A 217 3.51 1.32 -0.12
CA PHE A 217 4.22 2.09 0.90
C PHE A 217 3.99 3.60 0.76
N SER A 218 2.86 4.02 0.17
CA SER A 218 2.53 5.43 -0.05
C SER A 218 2.39 6.24 1.24
N LEU A 219 2.12 5.61 2.38
CA LEU A 219 2.05 6.26 3.69
C LEU A 219 3.22 5.89 4.61
N ALA A 220 4.24 5.20 4.08
CA ALA A 220 5.28 4.63 4.91
C ALA A 220 6.18 5.71 5.53
N ILE A 221 6.39 5.59 6.83
CA ILE A 221 7.39 6.32 7.60
C ILE A 221 8.69 5.52 7.52
N THR A 222 9.71 6.07 6.88
CA THR A 222 11.04 5.43 6.76
C THR A 222 12.11 6.28 7.43
N SER A 223 12.76 5.72 8.46
CA SER A 223 13.83 6.40 9.20
C SER A 223 14.97 6.86 8.27
N PRO A 224 15.50 8.09 8.43
CA PRO A 224 15.10 9.12 9.39
C PRO A 224 13.89 9.94 8.92
N HIS A 225 12.80 10.03 9.69
CA HIS A 225 11.55 10.68 9.25
C HIS A 225 11.06 11.78 10.21
N ILE A 226 10.36 12.81 9.71
CA ILE A 226 9.84 13.89 10.57
C ILE A 226 8.86 13.38 11.64
N ASN A 227 8.06 12.36 11.35
CA ASN A 227 7.18 11.69 12.31
C ASN A 227 7.91 10.90 13.41
N LEU A 228 9.22 10.67 13.25
CA LEU A 228 10.06 10.03 14.27
C LEU A 228 10.89 11.07 15.04
N SER A 229 10.65 12.37 14.83
CA SER A 229 11.40 13.43 15.48
C SER A 229 10.75 13.85 16.80
N LEU A 230 11.49 13.71 17.89
CA LEU A 230 11.09 14.19 19.23
C LEU A 230 10.95 15.73 19.32
N LYS A 231 11.38 16.48 18.30
CA LYS A 231 11.14 17.93 18.19
C LYS A 231 9.73 18.27 17.75
N LEU A 232 9.09 17.36 17.02
CA LEU A 232 7.77 17.57 16.43
C LEU A 232 6.69 16.74 17.14
N TRP A 233 7.09 15.60 17.70
CA TRP A 233 6.16 14.63 18.27
C TRP A 233 6.60 14.22 19.67
N SER A 234 5.63 13.98 20.54
CA SER A 234 5.93 13.40 21.85
C SER A 234 6.42 11.95 21.70
N LYS A 235 7.25 11.51 22.65
CA LYS A 235 7.72 10.12 22.69
C LYS A 235 6.57 9.11 22.61
N ARG A 236 5.44 9.40 23.29
CA ARG A 236 4.25 8.56 23.27
C ARG A 236 3.66 8.42 21.87
N GLN A 237 3.53 9.51 21.12
CA GLN A 237 3.00 9.47 19.75
C GLN A 237 3.91 8.66 18.82
N ILE A 238 5.23 8.84 18.94
CA ILE A 238 6.19 8.07 18.15
C ILE A 238 6.08 6.57 18.50
N GLU A 239 5.98 6.23 19.79
CA GLU A 239 5.81 4.85 20.24
C GLU A 239 4.48 4.23 19.77
N GLU A 240 3.41 5.02 19.66
CA GLU A 240 2.12 4.61 19.09
C GLU A 240 2.27 4.31 17.59
N ASP A 241 2.86 5.21 16.80
CA ASP A 241 3.09 5.03 15.36
C ASP A 241 3.93 3.78 15.07
N VAL A 242 5.00 3.57 15.84
CA VAL A 242 5.92 2.42 15.67
C VAL A 242 5.23 1.07 15.93
N LYS A 243 4.20 1.04 16.78
CA LYS A 243 3.43 -0.18 17.10
C LYS A 243 2.23 -0.40 16.17
N TYR A 244 1.74 0.67 15.55
CA TYR A 244 0.51 0.71 14.79
C TYR A 244 0.39 -0.42 13.75
N ASP A 245 1.43 -0.63 12.96
CA ASP A 245 1.46 -1.68 11.92
C ASP A 245 1.15 -3.08 12.46
N LEU A 246 1.76 -3.45 13.59
CA LEU A 246 1.55 -4.76 14.19
C LEU A 246 0.13 -4.90 14.76
N GLU A 247 -0.41 -3.84 15.36
CA GLU A 247 -1.79 -3.82 15.88
C GLU A 247 -2.81 -3.97 14.74
N CYS A 248 -2.59 -3.25 13.63
CA CYS A 248 -3.37 -3.40 12.40
C CYS A 248 -3.26 -4.82 11.82
N PHE A 249 -2.05 -5.40 11.84
CA PHE A 249 -1.83 -6.77 11.37
C PHE A 249 -2.59 -7.79 12.21
N GLU A 250 -2.59 -7.68 13.54
CA GLU A 250 -3.34 -8.61 14.40
C GLU A 250 -4.84 -8.54 14.14
N SER A 251 -5.38 -7.33 13.96
CA SER A 251 -6.78 -7.12 13.60
C SER A 251 -7.13 -7.73 12.23
N PHE A 252 -6.23 -7.59 11.27
CA PHE A 252 -6.33 -8.26 9.97
C PHE A 252 -6.29 -9.80 10.10
N ALA A 253 -5.29 -10.33 10.82
CA ALA A 253 -5.07 -11.77 10.99
C ALA A 253 -6.25 -12.46 11.71
N LYS A 254 -6.86 -11.78 12.68
CA LYS A 254 -8.08 -12.26 13.36
C LYS A 254 -9.23 -12.44 12.35
N ARG A 255 -9.54 -11.42 11.55
CA ARG A 255 -10.60 -11.47 10.53
C ARG A 255 -10.36 -12.56 9.49
N GLU A 256 -9.12 -12.71 9.03
CA GLU A 256 -8.74 -13.76 8.08
C GLU A 256 -8.91 -15.17 8.66
N ASN A 257 -8.60 -15.37 9.95
CA ASN A 257 -8.82 -16.65 10.62
C ASN A 257 -10.31 -16.96 10.82
N GLU A 258 -11.13 -15.96 11.16
CA GLU A 258 -12.59 -16.08 11.29
C GLU A 258 -13.20 -16.51 9.95
N LYS A 259 -12.85 -15.82 8.86
CA LYS A 259 -13.28 -16.17 7.49
C LYS A 259 -12.92 -17.60 7.11
N ARG A 260 -11.69 -18.05 7.39
CA ARG A 260 -11.27 -19.43 7.13
C ARG A 260 -12.01 -20.46 7.98
N ALA A 261 -12.40 -20.11 9.21
CA ALA A 261 -13.17 -20.99 10.06
C ALA A 261 -14.61 -21.14 9.55
N GLU A 262 -15.21 -20.05 9.06
CA GLU A 262 -16.54 -20.06 8.42
C GLU A 262 -16.54 -20.89 7.13
N GLU A 263 -15.55 -20.69 6.25
CA GLU A 263 -15.39 -21.46 5.01
C GLU A 263 -15.27 -22.97 5.29
N ARG A 264 -14.52 -23.36 6.33
CA ARG A 264 -14.39 -24.76 6.76
C ARG A 264 -15.70 -25.35 7.27
N LYS A 265 -16.49 -24.57 8.03
CA LYS A 265 -17.80 -25.02 8.50
C LYS A 265 -18.77 -25.22 7.34
N ALA A 266 -18.74 -24.34 6.34
CA ALA A 266 -19.59 -24.42 5.15
C ALA A 266 -19.24 -25.60 4.22
N THR A 267 -18.00 -26.09 4.26
CA THR A 267 -17.53 -27.19 3.40
C THR A 267 -17.52 -28.57 4.08
N GLN A 268 -17.90 -28.68 5.35
CA GLN A 268 -18.11 -29.98 6.00
C GLN A 268 -19.45 -30.59 5.53
N PRO A 269 -19.47 -31.82 4.99
CA PRO A 269 -20.72 -32.50 4.68
C PRO A 269 -21.55 -32.69 5.96
N LEU A 270 -22.88 -32.52 5.85
CA LEU A 270 -23.84 -32.92 6.88
C LEU A 270 -23.71 -34.43 7.14
N ALA A 271 -22.80 -34.82 8.03
CA ALA A 271 -22.68 -36.18 8.52
C ALA A 271 -23.81 -36.46 9.52
N SER A 272 -25.03 -36.66 9.01
CA SER A 272 -26.12 -37.26 9.79
C SER A 272 -27.09 -38.04 8.89
N GLY A 273 -26.56 -39.01 8.14
CA GLY A 273 -27.35 -40.13 7.64
C GLY A 273 -27.51 -41.17 8.75
N ARG A 274 -28.74 -41.28 9.29
CA ARG A 274 -29.16 -42.23 10.32
C ARG A 274 -28.62 -43.65 10.07
N LYS A 275 -27.87 -44.22 11.02
CA LYS A 275 -27.73 -45.68 11.14
C LYS A 275 -29.07 -46.27 11.59
N LEU A 276 -29.87 -46.75 10.65
CA LEU A 276 -30.96 -47.68 10.94
C LEU A 276 -30.33 -49.00 11.40
N ARG A 277 -30.43 -49.31 12.70
CA ARG A 277 -30.16 -50.63 13.24
C ARG A 277 -31.30 -51.56 12.82
N SER A 278 -31.09 -52.43 11.84
CA SER A 278 -31.95 -53.60 11.63
C SER A 278 -31.53 -54.69 12.61
N HIS A 279 -32.31 -54.91 13.67
CA HIS A 279 -32.30 -56.15 14.44
C HIS A 279 -33.22 -57.15 13.74
N GLY A 280 -32.64 -58.20 13.18
CA GLY A 280 -33.35 -59.38 12.70
C GLY A 280 -32.46 -60.59 12.91
N LYS A 281 -32.55 -61.21 14.09
CA LYS A 281 -32.06 -62.58 14.30
C LYS A 281 -33.19 -63.51 13.91
N GLU A 282 -33.08 -64.17 12.76
CA GLU A 282 -33.84 -65.39 12.49
C GLU A 282 -33.00 -66.59 12.93
N THR A 283 -33.56 -67.32 13.88
CA THR A 283 -33.19 -68.68 14.25
C THR A 283 -33.69 -69.63 13.17
N PHE A 284 -32.82 -70.51 12.65
CA PHE A 284 -33.25 -71.77 12.06
C PHE A 284 -32.44 -72.93 12.62
N ALA A 285 -33.19 -73.87 13.17
CA ALA A 285 -32.74 -75.16 13.66
C ALA A 285 -32.34 -76.08 12.51
N ARG A 286 -31.32 -76.93 12.75
CA ARG A 286 -31.32 -78.36 12.46
C ARG A 286 -30.33 -79.04 13.40
#